data_AF-A0A9X1S288-F1
#
_entry.id   AF-A0A9X1S288-F1
#
_cell.length_a   1.000
_cell.length_b   1.000
_cell.length_c   1.000
_cell.angle_alpha   90.00
_cell.angle_beta   90.00
_cell.angle_gamma   90.00
#
_symmetry.space_group_name_H-M   'P 1'
#
loop_
_entity.id
_entity.type
_entity.pdbx_description
1 polymer ?
#
loop_
_entity_poly.entity_id
_entity_poly.type
_entity_poly.pdbx_seq_one_letter_code
_entity_poly.pdbx_strand_id
1 'polypeptide(L)'
;MSDVQERFAEQRDRAESLVDQSAEDPLTIARVLHHLSMLSREMNKTIADLATRAADLRVDADARRARLIDEAQEKGLTLARARDRATYETREDRRAAEQADVIVDYAKRTQASVNRRHYGLMNVGKTVDRETR
;
A
#
# COMPACT_ATOMS: atom_id res chain seq x y z
N MET A 1 -13.23 6.53 -6.66
CA MET A 1 -12.21 5.84 -5.84
C MET A 1 -12.66 4.42 -5.62
N SER A 2 -11.76 3.45 -5.56
CA SER A 2 -12.17 2.08 -5.23
C SER A 2 -12.37 1.90 -3.73
N ASP A 3 -13.32 1.05 -3.31
CA ASP A 3 -13.61 0.71 -1.90
C ASP A 3 -12.34 0.42 -1.07
N VAL A 4 -11.37 -0.33 -1.64
CA VAL A 4 -10.09 -0.64 -0.96
C VAL A 4 -9.20 0.59 -0.75
N GLN A 5 -9.22 1.56 -1.68
CA GLN A 5 -8.45 2.81 -1.57
C GLN A 5 -9.07 3.77 -0.56
N GLU A 6 -10.40 3.81 -0.47
CA GLU A 6 -11.13 4.59 0.54
C GLU A 6 -10.86 4.04 1.94
N ARG A 7 -10.95 2.71 2.10
CA ARG A 7 -10.55 2.03 3.33
C ARG A 7 -9.10 2.33 3.72
N PHE A 8 -8.18 2.39 2.75
CA PHE A 8 -6.79 2.78 3.03
C PHE A 8 -6.67 4.24 3.46
N ALA A 9 -7.42 5.17 2.86
CA ALA A 9 -7.41 6.58 3.24
C ALA A 9 -7.87 6.76 4.71
N GLU A 10 -8.95 6.08 5.11
CA GLU A 10 -9.40 6.09 6.50
C GLU A 10 -8.36 5.51 7.47
N GLN A 11 -7.72 4.39 7.09
CA GLN A 11 -6.67 3.78 7.89
C GLN A 11 -5.43 4.67 8.01
N ARG A 12 -5.08 5.41 6.95
CA ARG A 12 -4.00 6.39 6.97
C ARG A 12 -4.31 7.51 7.94
N ASP A 13 -5.50 8.10 7.87
CA ASP A 13 -5.87 9.24 8.73
C ASP A 13 -5.89 8.80 10.22
N ARG A 14 -6.36 7.58 10.49
CA ARG A 14 -6.24 6.94 11.81
C ARG A 14 -4.78 6.70 12.22
N ALA A 15 -3.93 6.24 11.31
CA ALA A 15 -2.51 6.01 11.57
C ALA A 15 -1.79 7.30 11.94
N GLU A 16 -2.02 8.39 11.20
CA GLU A 16 -1.42 9.70 11.47
C GLU A 16 -1.84 10.20 12.86
N SER A 17 -3.14 10.14 13.18
CA SER A 17 -3.65 10.51 14.50
C SER A 17 -3.03 9.70 15.66
N LEU A 18 -2.83 8.39 15.49
CA LEU A 18 -2.27 7.53 16.54
C LEU A 18 -0.75 7.61 16.66
N VAL A 19 -0.04 7.90 15.57
CA VAL A 19 1.42 8.07 15.58
C VAL A 19 1.82 9.33 16.35
N ASP A 20 1.05 10.41 16.18
CA ASP A 20 1.32 11.71 16.79
C ASP A 20 0.86 11.81 18.25
N GLN A 21 0.02 10.89 18.73
CA GLN A 21 -0.42 10.89 20.13
C GLN A 21 0.75 10.63 21.09
N SER A 22 1.14 11.65 21.85
CA SER A 22 1.99 11.52 23.03
C SER A 22 1.17 10.89 24.17
N ALA A 23 1.61 9.72 24.65
CA ALA A 23 1.01 9.07 25.81
C ALA A 23 2.07 8.97 26.91
N GLU A 24 1.81 9.62 28.03
CA GLU A 24 2.71 9.63 29.20
C GLU A 24 2.18 8.74 30.33
N ASP A 25 0.86 8.57 30.44
CA ASP A 25 0.25 7.74 31.48
C ASP A 25 0.05 6.26 31.03
N PRO A 26 0.19 5.28 31.95
CA PRO A 26 0.12 3.85 31.61
C PRO A 26 -1.20 3.40 30.96
N LEU A 27 -2.34 3.98 31.36
CA LEU A 27 -3.65 3.59 30.84
C LEU A 27 -3.84 4.05 29.39
N THR A 28 -3.42 5.27 29.09
CA THR A 28 -3.41 5.81 27.73
C THR A 28 -2.43 5.03 26.85
N ILE A 29 -1.23 4.72 27.35
CA ILE A 29 -0.26 3.89 26.62
C ILE A 29 -0.88 2.54 26.23
N ALA A 30 -1.53 1.84 27.17
CA ALA A 30 -2.17 0.54 26.89
C ALA A 30 -3.28 0.63 25.83
N ARG A 31 -4.11 1.69 25.89
CA ARG A 31 -5.17 1.94 24.89
C ARG A 31 -4.58 2.23 23.51
N VAL A 32 -3.57 3.08 23.44
CA VAL A 32 -2.90 3.42 22.18
C VAL A 32 -2.21 2.19 21.57
N LEU A 33 -1.55 1.36 22.39
CA LEU A 33 -0.96 0.10 21.95
C LEU A 33 -2.02 -0.85 21.36
N HIS A 34 -3.17 -0.99 22.01
CA HIS A 34 -4.28 -1.80 21.51
C HIS A 34 -4.76 -1.29 20.13
N HIS A 35 -4.99 0.02 19.98
CA HIS A 35 -5.42 0.60 18.71
C HIS A 35 -4.37 0.44 17.60
N LEU A 36 -3.09 0.64 17.89
CA LEU A 36 -2.00 0.43 16.92
C LEU A 36 -1.91 -1.05 16.50
N SER A 37 -2.07 -1.98 17.44
CA SER A 37 -2.11 -3.42 17.15
C SER A 37 -3.27 -3.82 16.23
N MET A 38 -4.48 -3.30 16.51
CA MET A 38 -5.66 -3.58 15.68
C MET A 38 -5.53 -2.96 14.29
N LEU A 39 -5.10 -1.69 14.23
CA LEU A 39 -4.88 -1.00 12.96
C LEU A 39 -3.84 -1.72 12.09
N SER A 40 -2.73 -2.18 12.67
CA SER A 40 -1.71 -2.94 11.92
C SER A 40 -2.26 -4.21 11.27
N ARG A 41 -3.17 -4.92 11.95
CA ARG A 41 -3.85 -6.11 11.38
C ARG A 41 -4.83 -5.75 10.27
N GLU A 42 -5.62 -4.69 10.45
CA GLU A 42 -6.54 -4.18 9.43
C GLU A 42 -5.78 -3.74 8.15
N MET A 43 -4.65 -3.07 8.34
CA MET A 43 -3.78 -2.62 7.25
C MET A 43 -3.15 -3.80 6.49
N ASN A 44 -2.78 -4.90 7.14
CA ASN A 44 -2.26 -6.09 6.44
C ASN A 44 -3.23 -6.60 5.36
N LYS A 45 -4.51 -6.73 5.70
CA LYS A 45 -5.54 -7.14 4.73
C LYS A 45 -5.68 -6.13 3.60
N THR A 46 -5.68 -4.85 3.94
CA THR A 46 -5.84 -3.78 2.94
C THR A 46 -4.65 -3.70 1.98
N ILE A 47 -3.43 -3.88 2.48
CA ILE A 47 -2.22 -3.96 1.67
C ILE A 47 -2.27 -5.18 0.74
N ALA A 48 -2.73 -6.34 1.23
CA ALA A 48 -2.89 -7.52 0.39
C ALA A 48 -3.89 -7.28 -0.76
N ASP A 49 -5.06 -6.71 -0.46
CA ASP A 49 -6.07 -6.39 -1.46
C ASP A 49 -5.57 -5.38 -2.50
N LEU A 50 -4.84 -4.34 -2.06
CA LEU A 50 -4.20 -3.37 -2.96
C LEU A 50 -3.12 -4.02 -3.84
N ALA A 51 -2.31 -4.92 -3.26
CA ALA A 51 -1.24 -5.61 -3.98
C ALA A 51 -1.77 -6.56 -5.04
N THR A 52 -2.84 -7.31 -4.75
CA THR A 52 -3.53 -8.15 -5.74
C THR A 52 -4.02 -7.31 -6.90
N ARG A 53 -4.73 -6.21 -6.61
CA ARG A 53 -5.23 -5.31 -7.66
C ARG A 53 -4.10 -4.71 -8.51
N ALA A 54 -3.00 -4.30 -7.88
CA ALA A 54 -1.85 -3.76 -8.61
C ALA A 54 -1.22 -4.83 -9.52
N ALA A 55 -1.14 -6.08 -9.05
CA ALA A 55 -0.68 -7.20 -9.87
C ALA A 55 -1.62 -7.47 -11.06
N ASP A 56 -2.93 -7.50 -10.84
CA ASP A 56 -3.92 -7.70 -11.90
C ASP A 56 -3.80 -6.64 -13.00
N LEU A 57 -3.68 -5.35 -12.61
CA LEU A 57 -3.50 -4.24 -13.55
C LEU A 57 -2.21 -4.37 -14.39
N ARG A 58 -1.11 -4.86 -13.79
CA ARG A 58 0.13 -5.12 -14.55
C ARG A 58 -0.08 -6.24 -15.56
N VAL A 59 -0.68 -7.35 -15.13
CA VAL A 59 -0.94 -8.50 -15.99
C VAL A 59 -1.85 -8.10 -17.16
N ASP A 60 -2.90 -7.33 -16.90
CA ASP A 60 -3.81 -6.85 -17.94
C ASP A 60 -3.11 -5.91 -18.93
N ALA A 61 -2.28 -4.98 -18.44
CA ALA A 61 -1.51 -4.06 -19.28
C ALA A 61 -0.51 -4.82 -20.17
N ASP A 62 0.19 -5.81 -19.63
CA ASP A 62 1.14 -6.65 -20.36
C ASP A 62 0.44 -7.55 -21.38
N ALA A 63 -0.68 -8.17 -21.01
CA ALA A 63 -1.48 -9.00 -21.90
C ALA A 63 -2.09 -8.18 -23.05
N ARG A 64 -2.54 -6.96 -22.79
CA ARG A 64 -2.99 -6.03 -23.85
C ARG A 64 -1.83 -5.64 -24.76
N ARG A 65 -0.67 -5.32 -24.21
CA ARG A 65 0.52 -4.96 -25.00
C ARG A 65 0.95 -6.11 -25.91
N ALA A 66 0.94 -7.34 -25.41
CA ALA A 66 1.26 -8.53 -26.21
C ALA A 66 0.29 -8.68 -27.38
N ARG A 67 -1.03 -8.63 -27.13
CA ARG A 67 -2.05 -8.70 -28.18
C ARG A 67 -1.87 -7.64 -29.27
N LEU A 68 -1.58 -6.39 -28.89
CA LEU A 68 -1.35 -5.31 -29.86
C LEU A 68 -0.09 -5.52 -30.71
N ILE A 69 0.95 -6.16 -30.15
CA ILE A 69 2.15 -6.53 -30.91
C ILE A 69 1.78 -7.58 -31.95
N ASP A 70 1.09 -8.64 -31.54
CA ASP A 70 0.69 -9.74 -32.42
C ASP A 70 -0.19 -9.21 -33.57
N GLU A 71 -1.23 -8.44 -33.27
CA GLU A 71 -2.10 -7.81 -34.27
C GLU A 71 -1.36 -6.89 -35.25
N ALA A 72 -0.33 -6.17 -34.77
CA ALA A 72 0.48 -5.32 -35.62
C ALA A 72 1.40 -6.14 -36.54
N GLN A 73 1.97 -7.24 -36.05
CA GLN A 73 2.79 -8.14 -36.84
C GLN A 73 1.98 -8.89 -37.89
N GLU A 74 0.76 -9.32 -37.58
CA GLU A 74 -0.18 -9.90 -38.55
C GLU A 74 -0.49 -8.93 -39.71
N LYS A 75 -0.51 -7.62 -39.42
CA LYS A 75 -0.68 -6.56 -40.42
C LYS A 75 0.62 -6.21 -41.17
N GLY A 76 1.69 -6.97 -40.97
CA GLY A 76 2.96 -6.84 -41.69
C GLY A 76 3.92 -5.79 -41.10
N LEU A 77 3.68 -5.28 -39.90
CA LEU A 77 4.64 -4.40 -39.23
C LEU A 77 5.86 -5.20 -38.75
N THR A 78 7.04 -4.61 -38.89
CA THR A 78 8.26 -5.11 -38.25
C THR A 78 8.08 -5.12 -36.73
N LEU A 79 8.69 -6.10 -36.04
CA LEU A 79 8.61 -6.24 -34.57
C LEU A 79 8.94 -4.94 -33.81
N ALA A 80 9.96 -4.18 -34.25
CA ALA A 80 10.34 -2.91 -33.62
C ALA A 80 9.18 -1.90 -33.65
N ARG A 81 8.59 -1.65 -34.82
CA ARG A 81 7.44 -0.75 -34.97
C ARG A 81 6.18 -1.24 -34.24
N ALA A 82 5.94 -2.55 -34.23
CA ALA A 82 4.85 -3.15 -33.47
C ALA A 82 4.99 -2.88 -31.96
N ARG A 83 6.20 -3.05 -31.41
CA ARG A 83 6.51 -2.75 -30.00
C ARG A 83 6.36 -1.28 -29.65
N ASP A 84 6.85 -0.37 -30.51
CA ASP A 84 6.74 1.07 -30.28
C ASP A 84 5.28 1.50 -30.25
N ARG A 85 4.49 1.02 -31.21
CA ARG A 85 3.05 1.29 -31.28
C ARG A 85 2.31 0.74 -30.06
N ALA A 86 2.51 -0.52 -29.72
CA ALA A 86 1.85 -1.13 -28.56
C ALA A 86 2.21 -0.41 -27.25
N THR A 87 3.47 0.01 -27.09
CA THR A 87 3.92 0.77 -25.90
C THR A 87 3.26 2.14 -25.81
N TYR A 88 3.05 2.81 -26.95
CA TYR A 88 2.31 4.07 -26.99
C TYR A 88 0.83 3.86 -26.62
N GLU A 89 0.20 2.83 -27.18
CA GLU A 89 -1.22 2.54 -26.98
C GLU A 89 -1.55 2.02 -25.57
N THR A 90 -0.63 1.33 -24.89
CA THR A 90 -0.83 0.85 -23.49
C THR A 90 -0.22 1.78 -22.43
N ARG A 91 0.18 3.00 -22.81
CA ARG A 91 0.83 3.95 -21.89
C ARG A 91 -0.03 4.27 -20.66
N GLU A 92 -1.33 4.41 -20.84
CA GLU A 92 -2.26 4.73 -19.75
C GLU A 92 -2.48 3.55 -18.81
N ASP A 93 -2.62 2.34 -19.35
CA ASP A 93 -2.74 1.11 -18.54
C ASP A 93 -1.49 0.90 -17.69
N ARG A 94 -0.30 1.08 -18.29
CA ARG A 94 0.96 1.02 -17.55
C ARG A 94 1.03 2.08 -16.45
N ARG A 95 0.62 3.32 -16.74
CA ARG A 95 0.56 4.38 -15.71
C ARG A 95 -0.40 4.03 -14.58
N ALA A 96 -1.55 3.43 -14.88
CA ALA A 96 -2.50 3.00 -13.87
C ALA A 96 -1.92 1.90 -12.97
N ALA A 97 -1.19 0.94 -13.55
CA ALA A 97 -0.47 -0.09 -12.81
C ALA A 97 0.64 0.51 -11.92
N GLU A 98 1.46 1.39 -12.47
CA GLU A 98 2.51 2.12 -11.73
C GLU A 98 1.91 2.94 -10.56
N GLN A 99 0.77 3.61 -10.78
CA GLN A 99 0.07 4.34 -9.71
C GLN A 99 -0.46 3.40 -8.62
N ALA A 100 -1.00 2.24 -8.98
CA ALA A 100 -1.44 1.24 -8.01
C ALA A 100 -0.28 0.75 -7.13
N ASP A 101 0.89 0.56 -7.71
CA ASP A 101 2.10 0.18 -6.98
C ASP A 101 2.56 1.24 -5.99
N VAL A 102 2.55 2.51 -6.40
CA VAL A 102 2.87 3.62 -5.51
C VAL A 102 1.94 3.65 -4.29
N ILE A 103 0.66 3.34 -4.48
CA ILE A 103 -0.31 3.26 -3.37
C ILE A 103 0.01 2.08 -2.44
N VAL A 104 0.37 0.91 -2.98
CA VAL A 104 0.78 -0.25 -2.17
C VAL A 104 2.00 0.07 -1.32
N ASP A 105 3.02 0.71 -1.92
CA ASP A 105 4.24 1.09 -1.21
C ASP A 105 3.97 2.15 -0.15
N TYR A 106 3.07 3.10 -0.43
CA TYR A 106 2.64 4.07 0.56
C TYR A 106 1.95 3.38 1.75
N ALA A 107 1.04 2.43 1.49
CA ALA A 107 0.37 1.68 2.54
C ALA A 107 1.34 0.88 3.43
N LYS A 108 2.34 0.23 2.82
CA LYS A 108 3.42 -0.46 3.56
C LYS A 108 4.22 0.50 4.44
N ARG A 109 4.56 1.71 3.94
CA ARG A 109 5.27 2.72 4.73
C ARG A 109 4.45 3.24 5.91
N THR A 110 3.15 3.47 5.70
CA THR A 110 2.23 3.86 6.77
C THR A 110 2.15 2.78 7.85
N GLN A 111 2.00 1.51 7.45
CA GLN A 111 2.00 0.40 8.40
C GLN A 111 3.33 0.27 9.16
N ALA A 112 4.46 0.47 8.47
CA ALA A 112 5.76 0.49 9.12
C ALA A 112 5.85 1.61 10.17
N SER A 113 5.23 2.77 9.93
CA SER A 113 5.14 3.86 10.92
C SER A 113 4.32 3.45 12.14
N VAL A 114 3.14 2.85 11.93
CA VAL A 114 2.28 2.31 13.00
C VAL A 114 3.05 1.28 13.85
N ASN A 115 3.74 0.34 13.20
CA ASN A 115 4.52 -0.68 13.89
C ASN A 115 5.68 -0.07 14.68
N ARG A 116 6.41 0.89 14.11
CA ARG A 116 7.48 1.61 14.84
C ARG A 116 6.95 2.31 16.08
N ARG A 117 5.81 3.00 15.97
CA ARG A 117 5.18 3.67 17.12
C ARG A 117 4.78 2.65 18.19
N HIS A 118 4.16 1.55 17.77
CA HIS A 118 3.75 0.48 18.67
C HIS A 118 4.93 -0.10 19.47
N TYR A 119 6.06 -0.40 18.80
CA TYR A 119 7.27 -0.84 19.49
C TYR A 119 7.88 0.24 20.38
N GLY A 120 7.84 1.51 19.96
CA GLY A 120 8.28 2.64 20.77
C GLY A 120 7.52 2.73 22.10
N LEU A 121 6.19 2.67 22.06
CA LEU A 121 5.35 2.72 23.25
C LEU A 121 5.49 1.48 24.14
N MET A 122 5.69 0.29 23.57
CA MET A 122 5.98 -0.91 24.37
C MET A 122 7.26 -0.75 25.20
N ASN A 123 8.29 -0.11 24.65
CA ASN A 123 9.55 0.10 25.37
C ASN A 123 9.39 1.13 26.50
N VAL A 124 8.59 2.18 26.29
CA VAL A 124 8.25 3.17 27.34
C VAL A 124 7.43 2.55 28.46
N GLY A 125 6.43 1.72 28.14
CA GLY A 125 5.61 1.04 29.15
C GLY A 125 6.44 0.15 30.09
N LYS A 126 7.43 -0.59 29.54
CA LYS A 126 8.35 -1.42 30.35
C LYS A 126 9.19 -0.61 31.34
N THR A 127 9.59 0.60 30.99
CA THR A 127 10.36 1.48 31.90
C THR A 127 9.49 2.04 33.02
N VAL A 128 8.24 2.42 32.73
CA VAL A 128 7.32 2.95 33.75
C VAL A 128 6.91 1.87 34.77
N ASP A 129 6.63 0.65 34.32
CA ASP A 129 6.35 -0.49 35.21
C ASP A 129 7.53 -0.88 36.11
N ARG A 130 8.77 -0.52 35.71
CA ARG A 130 9.98 -0.81 36.49
C ARG A 130 10.23 0.24 37.58
N GLU A 131 9.86 1.49 37.34
CA GLU A 131 10.03 2.58 38.32
C GLU A 131 8.92 2.63 39.38
N THR A 132 7.76 2.01 39.10
CA THR A 132 6.61 1.96 40.02
C THR A 132 6.56 0.71 40.91
N ARG A 133 7.57 -0.17 40.82
CA ARG A 133 7.75 -1.38 41.65
C ARG A 133 8.85 -1.22 42.68
#